data_AF-A0A6I2STF4-F1
#
_entry.id   AF-A0A6I2STF4-F1
#
_cell.length_a   1.000
_cell.length_b   1.000
_cell.length_c   1.000
_cell.angle_alpha   90.00
_cell.angle_beta   90.00
_cell.angle_gamma   90.00
#
_symmetry.space_group_name_H-M   'P 1'
#
loop_
_entity.id
_entity.type
_entity.pdbx_description
1 polymer ?
#
loop_
_entity_poly.entity_id
_entity_poly.type
_entity_poly.pdbx_seq_one_letter_code
_entity_poly.pdbx_strand_id
1 'polypeptide(L)'
;MTRFMMFLLAAFLMAEPCHAALKVIGKGESMTFDPSGFPPRMKSSWEIMKTKCVMCHSMERTVVSITTGIASVSGQPFDHNAARAYGFKMMRKPESNMSRQEIKAVVDLMNYMLDEAAH
;
A
#
# COMPACT_ATOMS: atom_id res chain seq x y z
N MET A 1 22.01 -41.55 -12.37
CA MET A 1 21.14 -40.73 -11.49
C MET A 1 21.84 -39.49 -10.91
N THR A 2 23.16 -39.33 -11.02
CA THR A 2 23.91 -38.24 -10.39
C THR A 2 23.87 -36.89 -11.11
N ARG A 3 23.80 -36.86 -12.45
CA ARG A 3 23.85 -35.59 -13.22
C ARG A 3 22.55 -34.77 -13.17
N PHE A 4 21.40 -35.44 -13.27
CA PHE A 4 20.09 -34.76 -13.27
C PHE A 4 19.77 -34.11 -11.90
N MET A 5 20.18 -34.77 -10.81
CA MET A 5 20.02 -34.25 -9.46
C MET A 5 20.93 -33.04 -9.19
N MET A 6 22.13 -32.99 -9.80
CA MET A 6 23.03 -31.84 -9.73
C MET A 6 22.47 -30.61 -10.46
N PHE A 7 21.83 -30.79 -11.62
CA PHE A 7 21.19 -29.68 -12.34
C PHE A 7 19.97 -29.11 -11.60
N LEU A 8 19.16 -29.97 -10.97
CA LEU A 8 18.04 -29.54 -10.13
C LEU A 8 18.50 -28.76 -8.90
N LEU A 9 19.58 -29.20 -8.23
CA LEU A 9 20.12 -28.51 -7.07
C LEU A 9 20.69 -27.13 -7.42
N ALA A 10 21.31 -26.99 -8.59
CA ALA A 10 21.82 -25.71 -9.08
C ALA A 10 20.70 -24.71 -9.42
N ALA A 11 19.54 -25.18 -9.90
CA ALA A 11 18.39 -24.31 -10.22
C ALA A 11 17.75 -23.69 -8.96
N PHE A 12 17.76 -24.38 -7.82
CA PHE A 12 17.24 -23.85 -6.55
C PHE A 12 18.11 -22.74 -5.94
N LEU A 13 19.40 -22.68 -6.28
CA LEU A 13 20.33 -21.66 -5.78
C LEU A 13 20.21 -20.30 -6.50
N MET A 14 19.41 -20.22 -7.57
CA MET A 14 19.18 -19.01 -8.37
C MET A 14 17.87 -18.28 -8.00
N ALA A 15 17.19 -18.69 -6.93
CA ALA A 15 16.00 -17.99 -6.45
C ALA A 15 16.41 -16.70 -5.73
N GLU A 16 16.53 -15.59 -6.47
CA GLU A 16 16.66 -14.28 -5.85
C GLU A 16 15.36 -13.91 -5.12
N PRO A 17 15.42 -13.44 -3.86
CA PRO A 17 14.25 -12.88 -3.21
C PRO A 17 13.85 -11.61 -3.98
N CYS A 18 12.79 -11.70 -4.76
CA CYS A 18 12.14 -10.53 -5.31
C CYS A 18 11.47 -9.80 -4.14
N HIS A 19 12.20 -8.86 -3.52
CA HIS A 19 11.62 -7.92 -2.58
C HIS A 19 10.69 -7.02 -3.38
N ALA A 20 9.40 -7.31 -3.30
CA ALA A 20 8.34 -6.51 -3.91
C ALA A 20 8.17 -5.21 -3.11
N ALA A 21 9.16 -4.32 -3.19
CA ALA A 21 9.08 -3.02 -2.57
C ALA A 21 7.94 -2.22 -3.21
N LEU A 22 7.16 -1.52 -2.38
CA LEU A 22 6.05 -0.68 -2.82
C LEU A 22 6.57 0.43 -3.75
N LYS A 23 6.27 0.31 -5.05
CA LYS A 23 6.80 1.24 -6.05
C LYS A 23 6.01 2.54 -6.08
N VAL A 24 6.72 3.65 -5.90
CA VAL A 24 6.19 5.02 -6.03
C VAL A 24 6.60 5.62 -7.38
N ILE A 25 5.67 6.33 -8.02
CA ILE A 25 5.88 7.06 -9.27
C ILE A 25 5.45 8.52 -9.12
N GLY A 26 5.97 9.40 -9.98
CA GLY A 26 5.72 10.84 -9.91
C GLY A 26 6.61 11.57 -8.89
N LYS A 27 6.38 12.87 -8.71
CA LYS A 27 7.12 13.75 -7.78
C LYS A 27 6.21 14.84 -7.20
N GLY A 28 6.44 15.25 -5.95
CA GLY A 28 5.62 16.24 -5.24
C GLY A 28 4.15 15.85 -5.21
N GLU A 29 3.25 16.78 -5.53
CA GLU A 29 1.80 16.53 -5.51
C GLU A 29 1.32 15.45 -6.50
N SER A 30 2.14 15.13 -7.52
CA SER A 30 1.87 14.05 -8.49
C SER A 30 2.29 12.66 -8.01
N MET A 31 2.86 12.54 -6.81
CA MET A 31 3.28 11.25 -6.25
C MET A 31 2.10 10.31 -6.07
N THR A 32 2.28 9.07 -6.50
CA THR A 32 1.29 7.99 -6.37
C THR A 32 1.97 6.62 -6.34
N PHE A 33 1.24 5.57 -6.01
CA PHE A 33 1.71 4.19 -6.07
C PHE A 33 1.51 3.60 -7.47
N ASP A 34 2.43 2.75 -7.90
CA ASP A 34 2.29 1.93 -9.11
C ASP A 34 1.47 0.66 -8.78
N PRO A 35 0.22 0.54 -9.26
CA PRO A 35 -0.65 -0.58 -8.89
C PRO A 35 -0.34 -1.87 -9.68
N SER A 36 0.62 -1.85 -10.60
CA SER A 36 0.97 -3.04 -11.39
C SER A 36 1.42 -4.22 -10.53
N GLY A 37 2.07 -3.93 -9.39
CA GLY A 37 2.51 -4.92 -8.40
C GLY A 37 1.44 -5.35 -7.39
N PHE A 38 0.26 -4.69 -7.35
CA PHE A 38 -0.73 -4.99 -6.31
C PHE A 38 -1.40 -6.34 -6.55
N PRO A 39 -1.64 -7.15 -5.49
CA PRO A 39 -2.42 -8.37 -5.58
C PRO A 39 -3.79 -8.11 -6.21
N PRO A 40 -4.35 -9.04 -7.01
CA PRO A 40 -5.64 -8.83 -7.68
C PRO A 40 -6.77 -8.36 -6.73
N ARG A 41 -6.81 -8.90 -5.50
CA ARG A 41 -7.79 -8.53 -4.47
C ARG A 41 -7.68 -7.07 -3.99
N MET A 42 -6.52 -6.44 -4.15
CA MET A 42 -6.23 -5.07 -3.70
C MET A 42 -6.46 -4.02 -4.78
N LYS A 43 -6.56 -4.43 -6.06
CA LYS A 43 -6.74 -3.50 -7.18
C LYS A 43 -8.06 -2.73 -7.10
N SER A 44 -9.15 -3.36 -6.68
CA SER A 44 -10.42 -2.67 -6.48
C SER A 44 -10.36 -1.62 -5.35
N SER A 45 -9.70 -1.95 -4.23
CA SER A 45 -9.43 -1.00 -3.14
C SER A 45 -8.59 0.18 -3.62
N TRP A 46 -7.63 -0.06 -4.52
CA TRP A 46 -6.81 1.00 -5.10
C TRP A 46 -7.62 1.97 -5.94
N GLU A 47 -8.55 1.48 -6.77
CA GLU A 47 -9.45 2.34 -7.54
C GLU A 47 -10.32 3.23 -6.63
N ILE A 48 -10.77 2.70 -5.49
CA ILE A 48 -11.47 3.50 -4.48
C ILE A 48 -10.54 4.58 -3.91
N MET A 49 -9.33 4.19 -3.48
CA MET A 49 -8.37 5.09 -2.85
C MET A 49 -7.98 6.24 -3.79
N LYS A 50 -7.60 5.94 -5.04
CA LYS A 50 -7.12 6.94 -6.00
C LYS A 50 -8.19 7.93 -6.46
N THR A 51 -9.47 7.56 -6.31
CA THR A 51 -10.59 8.44 -6.67
C THR A 51 -11.13 9.20 -5.46
N LYS A 52 -11.34 8.53 -4.33
CA LYS A 52 -12.04 9.12 -3.17
C LYS A 52 -11.10 9.74 -2.14
N CYS A 53 -9.92 9.16 -1.90
CA CYS A 53 -9.00 9.70 -0.89
C CYS A 53 -8.27 10.97 -1.37
N VAL A 54 -8.33 11.28 -2.67
CA VAL A 54 -7.72 12.49 -3.25
C VAL A 54 -8.65 13.70 -3.27
N MET A 55 -9.92 13.56 -2.86
CA MET A 55 -10.89 14.67 -2.92
C MET A 55 -10.58 15.79 -1.93
N CYS A 56 -9.88 15.50 -0.83
CA CYS A 56 -9.53 16.51 0.18
C CYS A 56 -8.10 17.04 0.09
N HIS A 57 -7.18 16.26 -0.49
CA HIS A 57 -5.76 16.59 -0.66
C HIS A 57 -5.11 15.59 -1.61
N SER A 58 -3.90 15.89 -2.10
CA SER A 58 -3.14 15.01 -2.99
C SER A 58 -2.86 13.63 -2.36
N MET A 59 -2.61 12.64 -3.24
CA MET A 59 -2.19 11.29 -2.86
C MET A 59 -0.82 11.27 -2.16
N GLU A 60 0.01 12.27 -2.43
CA GLU A 60 1.32 12.48 -1.80
C GLU A 60 1.30 12.28 -0.29
N ARG A 61 0.29 12.80 0.42
CA ARG A 61 0.19 12.63 1.89
C ARG A 61 0.11 11.17 2.31
N THR A 62 -0.64 10.37 1.58
CA THR A 62 -0.75 8.93 1.81
C THR A 62 0.57 8.25 1.45
N VAL A 63 1.17 8.62 0.31
CA VAL A 63 2.46 8.06 -0.12
C VAL A 63 3.54 8.30 0.94
N VAL A 64 3.70 9.52 1.41
CA VAL A 64 4.67 9.88 2.45
C VAL A 64 4.35 9.12 3.74
N SER A 65 3.09 9.10 4.18
CA SER A 65 2.73 8.46 5.45
C SER A 65 2.99 6.95 5.45
N ILE A 66 2.73 6.27 4.33
CA ILE A 66 2.97 4.83 4.19
C ILE A 66 4.46 4.53 4.08
N THR A 67 5.19 5.24 3.21
CA THR A 67 6.60 4.93 2.92
C THR A 67 7.55 5.31 4.05
N THR A 68 7.18 6.30 4.87
CA THR A 68 7.99 6.73 6.02
C THR A 68 7.54 6.14 7.34
N GLY A 69 6.31 5.60 7.42
CA GLY A 69 5.67 5.22 8.68
C GLY A 69 5.36 6.41 9.59
N ILE A 70 5.33 7.64 9.06
CA ILE A 70 5.08 8.88 9.81
C ILE A 70 3.97 9.68 9.14
N ALA A 71 2.91 9.99 9.89
CA ALA A 71 1.75 10.72 9.38
C ALA A 71 2.17 12.13 8.91
N SER A 72 1.96 12.41 7.62
CA SER A 72 2.54 13.57 6.93
C SER A 72 2.13 14.94 7.48
N VAL A 73 1.04 15.01 8.27
CA VAL A 73 0.53 16.27 8.84
C VAL A 73 0.89 16.41 10.32
N SER A 74 0.78 15.33 11.11
CA SER A 74 0.96 15.39 12.56
C SER A 74 2.36 14.97 13.02
N GLY A 75 3.16 14.35 12.16
CA GLY A 75 4.47 13.79 12.53
C GLY A 75 4.39 12.57 13.47
N GLN A 76 3.19 12.06 13.74
CA GLN A 76 2.99 10.89 14.60
C GLN A 76 3.26 9.59 13.85
N PRO A 77 3.61 8.50 14.54
CA PRO A 77 3.72 7.19 13.91
C PRO A 77 2.46 6.82 13.14
N PHE A 78 2.64 6.31 11.92
CA PHE A 78 1.60 5.84 11.03
C PHE A 78 1.75 4.34 10.81
N ASP A 79 1.16 3.57 11.73
CA ASP A 79 1.14 2.11 11.71
C ASP A 79 -0.26 1.56 11.39
N HIS A 80 -0.43 0.24 11.51
CA HIS A 80 -1.72 -0.44 11.29
C HIS A 80 -2.84 0.09 12.19
N ASN A 81 -2.52 0.50 13.43
CA ASN A 81 -3.50 1.06 14.34
C ASN A 81 -3.91 2.47 13.91
N ALA A 82 -2.95 3.28 13.46
CA ALA A 82 -3.21 4.59 12.88
C ALA A 82 -4.05 4.51 11.61
N ALA A 83 -3.76 3.55 10.71
CA ALA A 83 -4.57 3.30 9.51
C ALA A 83 -6.02 2.92 9.86
N ARG A 84 -6.21 2.06 10.87
CA ARG A 84 -7.56 1.73 11.38
C ARG A 84 -8.27 2.96 11.98
N ALA A 85 -7.57 3.73 12.80
CA ALA A 85 -8.09 4.97 13.39
C ALA A 85 -8.49 6.00 12.31
N TYR A 86 -7.69 6.10 11.24
CA TYR A 86 -8.03 6.90 10.07
C TYR A 86 -9.31 6.41 9.39
N GLY A 87 -9.53 5.12 9.26
CA GLY A 87 -10.81 4.56 8.78
C GLY A 87 -12.01 5.01 9.63
N PHE A 88 -11.89 4.95 10.96
CA PHE A 88 -12.93 5.48 11.86
C PHE A 88 -13.17 6.98 11.68
N LYS A 89 -12.11 7.75 11.46
CA LYS A 89 -12.20 9.18 11.15
C LYS A 89 -12.95 9.41 9.85
N MET A 90 -12.74 8.59 8.80
CA MET A 90 -13.44 8.73 7.52
C MET A 90 -14.94 8.45 7.63
N MET A 91 -15.37 7.50 8.48
CA MET A 91 -16.79 7.28 8.75
C MET A 91 -17.51 8.50 9.34
N ARG A 92 -16.76 9.42 9.95
CA ARG A 92 -17.30 10.66 10.55
C ARG A 92 -17.21 11.86 9.60
N LYS A 93 -16.69 11.68 8.38
CA LYS A 93 -16.56 12.73 7.37
C LYS A 93 -17.55 12.47 6.23
N PRO A 94 -18.71 13.13 6.22
CA PRO A 94 -19.70 12.93 5.15
C PRO A 94 -19.12 13.28 3.76
N GLU A 95 -18.26 14.29 3.71
CA GLU A 95 -17.57 14.73 2.49
C GLU A 95 -16.59 13.69 1.92
N SER A 96 -16.28 12.61 2.64
CA SER A 96 -15.46 11.53 2.07
C SER A 96 -16.19 10.74 0.99
N ASN A 97 -17.53 10.76 0.98
CA ASN A 97 -18.37 9.98 0.07
C ASN A 97 -17.99 8.49 0.02
N MET A 98 -17.58 7.91 1.16
CA MET A 98 -17.20 6.51 1.28
C MET A 98 -18.21 5.73 2.11
N SER A 99 -18.63 4.57 1.61
CA SER A 99 -19.40 3.61 2.39
C SER A 99 -18.52 2.93 3.44
N ARG A 100 -19.12 2.29 4.45
CA ARG A 100 -18.38 1.51 5.45
C ARG A 100 -17.53 0.39 4.81
N GLN A 101 -18.02 -0.22 3.73
CA GLN A 101 -17.32 -1.29 3.01
C GLN A 101 -16.10 -0.74 2.27
N GLU A 102 -16.25 0.41 1.62
CA GLU A 102 -15.15 1.10 0.93
C GLU A 102 -14.07 1.56 1.91
N ILE A 103 -14.47 2.10 3.07
CA ILE A 103 -13.53 2.48 4.14
C ILE A 103 -12.74 1.26 4.60
N LYS A 104 -13.42 0.14 4.85
CA LYS A 104 -12.73 -1.10 5.24
C LYS A 104 -11.73 -1.55 4.16
N ALA A 105 -12.15 -1.56 2.90
CA ALA A 105 -11.31 -1.97 1.78
C ALA A 105 -10.05 -1.10 1.64
N VAL A 106 -10.19 0.21 1.84
CA VAL A 106 -9.07 1.16 1.84
C VAL A 106 -8.15 0.97 3.05
N VAL A 107 -8.68 0.69 4.24
CA VAL A 107 -7.86 0.35 5.43
C VAL A 107 -7.08 -0.94 5.22
N ASP A 108 -7.73 -1.98 4.68
CA ASP A 108 -7.05 -3.24 4.36
C ASP A 108 -5.92 -3.03 3.34
N LEU A 109 -6.13 -2.16 2.35
CA LEU A 109 -5.10 -1.76 1.40
C LEU A 109 -3.96 -0.99 2.07
N MET A 110 -4.24 -0.01 2.93
CA MET A 110 -3.19 0.74 3.65
C MET A 110 -2.34 -0.18 4.51
N ASN A 111 -2.96 -1.14 5.20
CA ASN A 111 -2.23 -2.12 6.01
C ASN A 111 -1.33 -3.01 5.14
N TYR A 112 -1.82 -3.50 3.99
CA TYR A 112 -0.98 -4.20 3.03
C TYR A 112 0.21 -3.34 2.59
N MET A 113 -0.02 -2.07 2.23
CA MET A 113 1.07 -1.21 1.79
C MET A 113 2.07 -0.88 2.90
N LEU A 114 1.63 -0.81 4.17
CA LEU A 114 2.53 -0.66 5.32
C LEU A 114 3.42 -1.89 5.50
N ASP A 115 2.87 -3.10 5.31
CA ASP A 115 3.63 -4.34 5.36
C ASP A 115 4.68 -4.38 4.23
N GLU A 116 4.30 -4.03 3.01
CA GLU A 116 5.23 -3.99 1.86
C GLU A 116 6.28 -2.88 1.96
N ALA A 117 6.01 -1.80 2.69
CA ALA A 117 6.97 -0.70 2.90
C ALA A 117 7.97 -1.01 4.03
N ALA A 118 7.64 -1.96 4.92
CA ALA A 118 8.52 -2.39 6.00
C ALA A 118 9.56 -3.46 5.57
N HIS A 119 9.49 -3.93 4.32
CA HIS A 119 10.33 -4.97 3.72
C HIS A 119 11.12 -4.43 2.53
#